data_AF-A0A1M5HD33-F1
#
_entry.id   AF-A0A1M5HD33-F1
#
_cell.length_a   1.000
_cell.length_b   1.000
_cell.length_c   1.000
_cell.angle_alpha   90.00
_cell.angle_beta   90.00
_cell.angle_gamma   90.00
#
_symmetry.space_group_name_H-M   'P 1'
#
loop_
_entity.id
_entity.type
_entity.pdbx_description
1 polymer ?
#
loop_
_entity_poly.entity_id
_entity_poly.type
_entity_poly.pdbx_seq_one_letter_code
_entity_poly.pdbx_strand_id
1 'polypeptide(L)'
;MNGVELLVPILVPLGAFAMVFGIIYLKTRENMAMIEKGMNPKAFANRPAPYRNLKSGLLFLGAGIGLIIAFFLDKNIGGWNNEAIYFGLIAVGGGLGLIFSYMIEKKETLRQPHVSEATRREPEYREM
;
A
#
# COMPACT_ATOMS: atom_id res chain seq x y z
N MET A 1 33.32 -1.80 26.87
CA MET A 1 31.99 -1.49 26.31
C MET A 1 31.91 0.01 26.20
N ASN A 2 32.01 0.51 24.97
CA ASN A 2 32.04 1.95 24.73
C ASN A 2 30.60 2.47 24.89
N GLY A 3 30.37 3.55 25.64
CA GLY A 3 29.01 4.07 25.92
C GLY A 3 28.15 4.34 24.68
N VAL A 4 28.76 4.42 23.50
CA VAL A 4 28.12 4.49 22.19
C VAL A 4 27.24 3.26 21.89
N GLU A 5 27.62 2.07 22.36
CA GLU A 5 26.89 0.82 22.14
C GLU A 5 25.51 0.81 22.84
N LEU A 6 25.35 1.58 23.91
CA LEU A 6 24.06 1.75 24.61
C LEU A 6 23.19 2.86 24.01
N LEU A 7 23.79 3.81 23.29
CA LEU A 7 23.07 4.95 22.73
C LEU A 7 22.31 4.59 21.45
N VAL A 8 22.90 3.74 20.60
CA VAL A 8 22.30 3.27 19.34
C VAL A 8 20.92 2.60 19.54
N PRO A 9 20.74 1.62 20.44
CA PRO A 9 19.45 0.95 20.62
C PRO A 9 18.36 1.85 21.21
N ILE A 10 18.71 2.99 21.80
CA ILE A 10 17.76 3.97 22.34
C ILE A 10 17.42 5.02 21.28
N LEU A 11 18.42 5.54 20.58
CA LEU A 11 18.25 6.63 19.62
C LEU A 11 17.47 6.20 18.38
N VAL A 12 17.69 4.97 17.88
CA VAL A 12 17.03 4.42 16.69
C VAL A 12 15.50 4.32 16.87
N PRO A 13 14.95 3.65 17.91
CA PRO A 13 13.51 3.60 18.09
C PRO A 13 12.93 4.98 18.40
N LEU A 14 13.64 5.82 19.16
CA LEU A 14 13.15 7.16 19.50
C LEU A 14 13.04 8.05 18.26
N GLY A 15 14.00 7.99 17.34
CA GLY A 15 13.92 8.64 16.03
C GLY A 15 12.79 8.09 15.16
N ALA A 16 12.57 6.77 15.15
CA ALA A 16 11.47 6.15 14.43
C ALA A 16 10.10 6.60 14.96
N PHE A 17 9.92 6.63 16.29
CA PHE A 17 8.70 7.14 16.92
C PHE A 17 8.48 8.62 16.63
N ALA A 18 9.53 9.44 16.69
CA ALA A 18 9.45 10.86 16.35
C ALA A 18 9.04 11.08 14.87
N MET A 19 9.56 10.27 13.94
CA MET A 19 9.17 10.32 12.54
C MET A 19 7.70 9.93 12.33
N VAL A 20 7.25 8.82 12.92
CA VAL A 20 5.85 8.36 12.82
C VAL A 20 4.91 9.42 13.40
N PHE A 21 5.25 9.96 14.57
CA PHE A 21 4.50 11.05 15.19
C PHE A 21 4.47 12.30 14.30
N GLY A 22 5.61 12.69 13.72
CA GLY A 22 5.70 13.81 12.80
C GLY A 22 4.77 13.65 11.59
N ILE A 23 4.78 12.49 10.94
CA ILE A 23 3.92 12.20 9.78
C ILE A 23 2.44 12.32 10.18
N ILE A 24 2.03 11.75 11.31
CA ILE A 24 0.63 11.80 11.78
C ILE A 24 0.22 13.23 12.14
N TYR A 25 1.11 13.98 12.80
CA TYR A 25 0.86 15.36 13.20
C TYR A 25 0.68 16.27 11.99
N LEU A 26 1.58 16.20 11.00
CA LEU A 26 1.47 16.96 9.75
C LEU A 26 0.18 16.64 9.00
N LYS A 27 -0.17 15.36 8.89
CA LYS A 27 -1.41 14.92 8.22
C LYS A 27 -2.66 15.45 8.91
N THR A 28 -2.66 15.50 10.24
CA THR A 28 -3.78 16.05 11.02
C THR A 28 -3.91 17.56 10.83
N ARG A 29 -2.78 18.28 10.78
CA ARG A 29 -2.78 19.72 10.47
C ARG A 29 -3.28 20.02 9.06
N GLU A 30 -2.85 19.25 8.07
CA GLU A 30 -3.30 19.37 6.70
C GLU A 30 -4.82 19.17 6.60
N ASN A 31 -5.36 18.15 7.29
CA ASN A 31 -6.79 17.89 7.32
C ASN A 31 -7.60 19.06 7.92
N MET A 32 -7.10 19.70 8.97
CA MET A 32 -7.76 20.88 9.57
C MET A 32 -7.73 22.07 8.63
N ALA A 33 -6.59 22.35 7.99
CA ALA A 33 -6.46 23.43 7.01
C ALA A 33 -7.36 23.23 5.78
N MET A 34 -7.65 21.98 5.40
CA MET A 34 -8.63 21.69 4.35
C MET A 34 -10.07 22.00 4.78
N ILE A 35 -10.45 21.66 6.02
CA ILE A 35 -11.78 21.97 6.58
C ILE A 35 -12.00 23.49 6.65
N GLU A 36 -11.00 24.24 7.10
CA GLU A 36 -11.05 25.70 7.19
C GLU A 36 -11.23 26.37 5.81
N LYS A 37 -10.71 25.74 4.75
CA LYS A 37 -10.90 26.19 3.36
C LYS A 37 -12.21 25.69 2.73
N GLY A 38 -13.11 25.09 3.51
CA GLY A 38 -14.39 24.56 3.03
C GLY A 38 -14.27 23.26 2.23
N MET A 39 -13.10 22.62 2.20
CA MET A 39 -12.91 21.32 1.57
C MET A 39 -13.14 20.21 2.58
N ASN A 40 -13.94 19.21 2.23
CA ASN A 40 -14.15 18.05 3.09
C ASN A 40 -12.97 17.06 2.94
N PRO A 41 -12.07 16.88 3.92
CA PRO A 41 -10.95 15.95 3.83
C PRO A 41 -11.43 14.49 3.71
N LYS A 42 -12.66 14.21 4.16
CA LYS A 42 -13.29 12.90 3.99
C LYS A 42 -13.78 12.63 2.56
N ALA A 43 -13.90 13.63 1.69
CA ALA A 43 -14.20 13.41 0.27
C ALA A 43 -13.06 12.66 -0.44
N PHE A 44 -11.80 12.89 -0.03
CA PHE A 44 -10.65 12.14 -0.51
C PHE A 44 -10.46 10.80 0.22
N ALA A 45 -10.85 10.70 1.50
CA ALA A 45 -10.78 9.46 2.27
C ALA A 45 -11.90 8.44 1.91
N ASN A 46 -13.07 8.94 1.46
CA ASN A 46 -14.21 8.15 1.00
C ASN A 46 -14.12 7.81 -0.50
N ARG A 47 -12.95 7.89 -1.13
CA ARG A 47 -12.70 6.94 -2.22
C ARG A 47 -12.49 5.60 -1.51
N PRO A 48 -13.48 4.70 -1.43
CA PRO A 48 -13.17 3.35 -1.04
C PRO A 48 -12.11 2.94 -2.06
N ALA A 49 -10.89 2.75 -1.59
CA ALA A 49 -9.88 2.04 -2.34
C ALA A 49 -9.96 0.61 -1.84
N PRO A 50 -11.02 -0.16 -2.16
CA PRO A 50 -11.07 -1.59 -1.84
C PRO A 50 -9.85 -2.30 -2.46
N TYR A 51 -9.22 -1.68 -3.45
CA TYR A 51 -8.00 -2.11 -4.11
C TYR A 51 -6.71 -1.94 -3.28
N ARG A 52 -6.69 -1.17 -2.18
CA ARG A 52 -5.45 -1.05 -1.36
C ARG A 52 -5.14 -2.35 -0.63
N ASN A 53 -6.18 -3.01 -0.13
CA ASN A 53 -6.06 -4.32 0.50
C ASN A 53 -5.73 -5.39 -0.55
N LEU A 54 -6.34 -5.29 -1.74
CA LEU A 54 -6.09 -6.19 -2.87
C LEU A 54 -4.64 -6.12 -3.37
N LYS A 55 -4.06 -4.91 -3.43
CA LYS A 55 -2.65 -4.70 -3.81
C LYS A 55 -1.70 -5.35 -2.82
N SER A 56 -1.96 -5.22 -1.52
CA SER A 56 -1.13 -5.88 -0.50
C SER A 56 -1.30 -7.39 -0.51
N GLY A 57 -2.53 -7.89 -0.68
CA GLY A 57 -2.81 -9.32 -0.71
C GLY A 57 -2.13 -10.01 -1.90
N LEU A 58 -2.16 -9.39 -3.08
CA LEU A 58 -1.55 -9.96 -4.27
C LEU A 58 -0.01 -9.88 -4.25
N LEU A 59 0.56 -8.87 -3.58
CA LEU A 59 1.99 -8.82 -3.29
C LEU A 59 2.42 -10.01 -2.41
N PHE A 60 1.71 -10.25 -1.30
CA PHE A 60 2.02 -11.37 -0.41
C PHE A 60 1.79 -12.73 -1.07
N LEU A 61 0.76 -12.84 -1.91
CA LEU A 61 0.47 -14.06 -2.67
C LEU A 61 1.58 -14.35 -3.69
N GLY A 62 2.02 -13.35 -4.47
CA GLY A 62 3.12 -13.47 -5.40
C GLY A 62 4.46 -13.79 -4.72
N ALA A 63 4.75 -13.12 -3.60
CA ALA A 63 5.94 -13.38 -2.79
C ALA A 63 5.93 -14.81 -2.19
N GLY A 64 4.77 -15.28 -1.70
CA GLY A 64 4.61 -16.63 -1.15
C GLY A 64 4.80 -17.72 -2.19
N ILE A 65 4.20 -17.56 -3.38
CA ILE A 65 4.40 -18.49 -4.50
C ILE A 65 5.87 -18.48 -4.94
N GLY A 66 6.49 -17.30 -5.04
CA GLY A 66 7.92 -17.16 -5.36
C GLY A 66 8.82 -17.91 -4.36
N LEU A 67 8.54 -17.81 -3.06
CA LEU A 67 9.28 -18.55 -2.02
C LEU A 67 9.11 -20.07 -2.14
N ILE A 68 7.91 -20.56 -2.43
CA ILE A 68 7.66 -22.01 -2.62
C ILE A 68 8.45 -22.54 -3.81
N ILE A 69 8.46 -21.80 -4.93
CA ILE A 69 9.25 -22.17 -6.12
C ILE A 69 10.74 -22.11 -5.81
N ALA A 70 11.20 -21.11 -5.04
CA ALA A 70 12.60 -20.98 -4.63
C ALA A 70 13.07 -22.17 -3.80
N PHE A 71 12.26 -22.59 -2.84
CA PHE A 71 12.54 -23.78 -2.03
C PHE A 71 12.60 -25.06 -2.87
N PHE A 72 11.73 -25.19 -3.87
CA PHE A 72 11.73 -26.35 -4.76
C PHE A 72 12.94 -26.37 -5.71
N LEU A 73 13.35 -25.20 -6.21
CA LEU A 73 14.56 -25.02 -7.01
C LEU A 73 15.81 -25.32 -6.20
N ASP A 74 15.92 -24.78 -4.99
CA ASP A 74 17.04 -24.99 -4.09
C ASP A 74 17.24 -26.49 -3.78
N LYS A 75 16.14 -27.21 -3.51
CA LYS A 75 16.17 -28.67 -3.30
C LYS A 75 16.53 -29.50 -4.53
N ASN A 76 16.12 -29.10 -5.74
CA ASN A 76 16.36 -29.88 -6.96
C ASN A 76 17.70 -29.56 -7.63
N ILE A 77 18.17 -28.31 -7.55
CA ILE A 77 19.42 -27.84 -8.15
C ILE A 77 20.59 -27.99 -7.18
N GLY A 78 20.32 -28.26 -5.90
CA GLY A 78 21.15 -29.02 -4.97
C GLY A 78 22.66 -28.81 -5.10
N GLY A 79 23.17 -27.73 -4.50
CA GLY A 79 24.63 -27.57 -4.36
C GLY A 79 25.12 -26.20 -3.94
N TRP A 80 24.26 -25.18 -4.00
CA TRP A 80 24.66 -23.82 -3.68
C TRP A 80 23.65 -23.29 -2.68
N ASN A 81 24.05 -23.14 -1.40
CA ASN A 81 23.34 -22.36 -0.40
C ASN A 81 23.31 -20.89 -0.87
N ASN A 82 22.58 -20.60 -1.93
CA ASN A 82 22.51 -19.28 -2.53
C ASN A 82 21.27 -18.61 -1.95
N GLU A 83 21.45 -17.86 -0.86
CA GLU A 83 20.39 -17.02 -0.31
C GLU A 83 19.87 -16.04 -1.38
N ALA A 84 20.72 -15.72 -2.37
CA ALA A 84 20.38 -14.96 -3.56
C ALA A 84 19.18 -15.52 -4.35
N ILE A 85 18.96 -16.84 -4.38
CA ILE A 85 17.81 -17.44 -5.07
C ILE A 85 16.52 -17.10 -4.33
N TYR A 86 16.53 -17.14 -3.01
CA TYR A 86 15.37 -16.77 -2.19
C TYR A 86 15.04 -15.28 -2.33
N PHE A 87 16.05 -14.40 -2.24
CA PHE A 87 15.88 -12.96 -2.44
C PHE A 87 15.44 -12.62 -3.87
N GLY A 88 15.97 -13.33 -4.87
CA GLY A 88 15.59 -13.15 -6.27
C GLY A 88 14.14 -13.57 -6.52
N LEU A 89 13.75 -14.78 -6.11
CA LEU A 89 12.41 -15.29 -6.41
C LEU A 89 11.31 -14.62 -5.58
N ILE A 90 11.58 -14.19 -4.35
CA ILE A 90 10.59 -13.41 -3.58
C ILE A 90 10.37 -12.03 -4.22
N ALA A 91 11.43 -11.39 -4.71
CA ALA A 91 11.35 -10.09 -5.37
C ALA A 91 10.65 -10.19 -6.73
N VAL A 92 10.99 -11.21 -7.53
CA VAL A 92 10.35 -11.47 -8.83
C VAL A 92 8.90 -11.89 -8.65
N GLY A 93 8.61 -12.82 -7.73
CA GLY A 93 7.25 -13.28 -7.44
C GLY A 93 6.37 -12.17 -6.88
N GLY A 94 6.88 -11.39 -5.93
CA GLY A 94 6.20 -10.20 -5.41
C GLY A 94 5.99 -9.13 -6.48
N GLY A 95 6.99 -8.89 -7.33
CA GLY A 95 6.92 -7.96 -8.45
C GLY A 95 5.85 -8.33 -9.48
N LEU A 96 5.80 -9.61 -9.89
CA LEU A 96 4.75 -10.12 -10.77
C LEU A 96 3.37 -10.01 -10.13
N GLY A 97 3.24 -10.32 -8.83
CA GLY A 97 1.99 -10.13 -8.08
C GLY A 97 1.50 -8.68 -8.12
N LEU A 98 2.38 -7.70 -7.99
CA LEU A 98 2.03 -6.28 -8.13
C LEU A 98 1.61 -5.89 -9.56
N ILE A 99 2.30 -6.41 -10.58
CA ILE A 99 1.95 -6.14 -11.98
C ILE A 99 0.54 -6.68 -12.29
N PHE A 100 0.23 -7.89 -11.83
CA PHE A 100 -1.13 -8.45 -11.93
C PHE A 100 -2.16 -7.58 -11.20
N SER A 101 -1.81 -7.01 -10.05
CA SER A 101 -2.71 -6.11 -9.29
C SER A 101 -3.08 -4.89 -10.14
N TYR A 102 -2.10 -4.30 -10.81
CA TYR A 102 -2.31 -3.14 -11.66
C TYR A 102 -3.16 -3.47 -12.89
N MET A 103 -2.99 -4.67 -13.45
CA MET A 103 -3.76 -5.12 -14.61
C MET A 103 -5.23 -5.35 -14.27
N ILE A 104 -5.52 -5.88 -13.07
CA ILE A 104 -6.88 -6.03 -12.54
C ILE A 104 -7.52 -4.65 -12.28
N GLU A 105 -6.77 -3.74 -11.65
CA GLU A 105 -7.21 -2.36 -11.36
C GLU A 105 -7.57 -1.58 -12.64
N LYS A 106 -6.76 -1.72 -13.70
CA LYS A 106 -7.04 -1.11 -15.01
C LYS A 106 -8.34 -1.63 -15.63
N LYS A 107 -8.65 -2.92 -15.47
CA LYS A 107 -9.85 -3.54 -16.05
C LYS A 107 -11.13 -3.09 -15.37
N GLU A 108 -11.09 -2.90 -14.06
CA GLU A 108 -12.21 -2.38 -13.25
C GLU A 108 -12.47 -0.89 -13.55
N THR A 109 -11.42 -0.09 -13.66
CA THR A 109 -11.53 1.35 -13.97
C THR A 109 -12.14 1.59 -15.35
N LEU A 110 -11.85 0.75 -16.34
CA LEU A 110 -12.42 0.84 -17.68
C LEU A 110 -13.87 0.32 -17.78
N ARG A 111 -14.34 -0.44 -16.78
CA ARG A 111 -15.70 -0.99 -16.73
C ARG A 111 -16.69 -0.10 -15.96
N GLN A 112 -16.23 0.99 -15.36
CA GLN A 112 -17.11 2.05 -14.85
C GLN A 112 -17.15 3.24 -15.81
N PRO A 113 -17.95 3.18 -16.90
CA PRO A 113 -18.37 4.38 -17.58
C PRO A 113 -19.35 5.13 -16.65
N HIS A 114 -18.83 6.13 -15.94
CA HIS A 114 -19.57 7.34 -15.58
C HIS A 114 -20.88 7.20 -14.74
N VAL A 115 -20.94 6.31 -13.75
CA VAL A 115 -22.02 6.37 -12.73
C VAL A 115 -21.73 7.49 -11.71
N SER A 116 -21.42 8.70 -12.19
CA SER A 116 -21.17 9.89 -11.37
C SER A 116 -22.01 11.10 -11.81
N GLU A 117 -22.81 10.98 -12.89
CA GLU A 117 -23.65 12.10 -13.35
C GLU A 117 -25.14 11.96 -12.99
N ALA A 118 -25.61 10.77 -12.56
CA ALA A 118 -27.02 10.52 -12.29
C ALA A 118 -27.53 11.00 -10.91
N THR A 119 -26.67 11.56 -10.04
CA THR A 119 -27.08 12.07 -8.71
C THR A 119 -26.98 13.59 -8.62
N ARG A 120 -26.64 14.28 -9.72
CA ARG A 120 -26.48 15.76 -9.73
C ARG A 120 -27.63 16.51 -10.39
N ARG A 121 -28.68 15.83 -10.87
CA ARG A 121 -29.88 16.48 -11.39
C ARG A 121 -31.11 16.12 -10.55
N GLU A 122 -31.49 17.10 -9.74
CA GLU A 122 -32.83 17.42 -9.20
C GLU A 122 -33.45 16.61 -8.03
N PRO A 123 -33.59 17.30 -6.88
CA PRO A 123 -34.84 17.41 -6.14
C PRO A 123 -35.65 18.69 -6.47
N GLU A 124 -35.29 19.44 -7.52
CA GLU A 124 -35.83 20.79 -7.86
C GLU A 124 -37.11 20.77 -8.71
N TYR A 125 -38.02 19.82 -8.48
CA TYR A 125 -39.35 19.81 -9.12
C TYR A 125 -40.48 19.44 -8.15
N ARG A 126 -40.31 19.79 -6.87
CA ARG A 126 -41.35 19.63 -5.84
C ARG A 126 -42.06 20.92 -5.44
N GLU A 127 -41.76 22.04 -6.11
CA GLU A 127 -42.36 23.35 -5.81
C GLU A 127 -42.91 24.05 -7.07
N MET A 128 -43.55 23.30 -7.97
CA MET A 128 -44.43 23.85 -9.01
C MET A 128 -45.82 23.24 -8.90
#